data_AF-A0A932L9D4-F1
#
_entry.id   AF-A0A932L9D4-F1
#
_cell.length_a   1.000
_cell.length_b   1.000
_cell.length_c   1.000
_cell.angle_alpha   90.00
_cell.angle_beta   90.00
_cell.angle_gamma   90.00
#
_symmetry.space_group_name_H-M   'P 1'
#
loop_
_entity.id
_entity.type
_entity.pdbx_description
1 polymer ?
#
loop_
_entity_poly.entity_id
_entity_poly.type
_entity_poly.pdbx_seq_one_letter_code
_entity_poly.pdbx_strand_id
1 'polypeptide(L)'
;MPQRTQQPQKAVNRPEKKFGPYPGGIGVAVWLNTIQTDNGPRKVRSLTVAPRRYRDPESGEWKDAPSYRPGDLPALIFALTKAQEFCLTEPIPGEEPQNEGPSDGPEDIPY
;
A
#
# COMPACT_ATOMS: atom_id res chain seq x y z
N MET A 1 -7.32 39.88 18.73
CA MET A 1 -8.02 38.98 17.78
C MET A 1 -6.98 38.01 17.21
N PRO A 2 -6.83 36.77 17.73
CA PRO A 2 -5.92 35.80 17.13
C PRO A 2 -6.57 35.17 15.90
N GLN A 3 -5.88 35.26 14.76
CA GLN A 3 -6.34 34.70 13.48
C GLN A 3 -6.29 33.17 13.56
N ARG A 4 -7.45 32.54 13.31
CA ARG A 4 -7.61 31.08 13.22
C ARG A 4 -6.96 30.62 11.92
N THR A 5 -5.73 30.14 11.99
CA THR A 5 -5.06 29.46 10.87
C THR A 5 -5.94 28.29 10.43
N GLN A 6 -6.57 28.40 9.26
CA GLN A 6 -7.29 27.30 8.65
C GLN A 6 -6.25 26.27 8.21
N GLN A 7 -6.16 25.16 8.93
CA GLN A 7 -5.43 23.98 8.45
C GLN A 7 -6.10 23.51 7.15
N PRO A 8 -5.31 23.25 6.09
CA PRO A 8 -5.87 22.73 4.85
C PRO A 8 -6.57 21.41 5.15
N GLN A 9 -7.84 21.30 4.76
CA GLN A 9 -8.62 20.08 4.86
C GLN A 9 -7.84 18.94 4.19
N LYS A 10 -7.34 18.01 5.01
CA LYS A 10 -6.65 16.80 4.54
C LYS A 10 -7.61 16.10 3.58
N ALA A 11 -7.27 16.07 2.29
CA ALA A 11 -8.01 15.31 1.31
C ALA A 11 -8.21 13.89 1.85
N VAL A 12 -9.42 13.35 1.71
CA VAL A 12 -9.74 12.00 2.18
C VAL A 12 -8.77 11.06 1.50
N ASN A 13 -7.77 10.57 2.25
CA ASN A 13 -6.81 9.58 1.77
C ASN A 13 -7.61 8.34 1.40
N ARG A 14 -7.85 8.15 0.12
CA ARG A 14 -8.43 6.93 -0.43
C ARG A 14 -7.29 6.00 -0.81
N PRO A 15 -7.49 4.68 -0.71
CA PRO A 15 -6.52 3.76 -1.30
C PRO A 15 -6.43 4.04 -2.80
N GLU A 16 -5.21 4.03 -3.32
CA GLU A 16 -4.91 4.14 -4.75
C GLU A 16 -5.59 2.99 -5.50
N LYS A 17 -5.53 1.78 -4.93
CA LYS A 17 -6.19 0.60 -5.47
C LYS A 17 -6.65 -0.34 -4.37
N LYS A 18 -7.75 -1.05 -4.59
CA LYS A 18 -8.25 -2.11 -3.71
C LYS A 18 -8.53 -3.38 -4.49
N PHE A 19 -8.05 -4.51 -3.99
CA PHE A 19 -8.29 -5.86 -4.50
C PHE A 19 -9.16 -6.62 -3.49
N GLY A 20 -10.32 -7.09 -3.94
CA GLY A 20 -11.36 -7.68 -3.09
C GLY A 20 -12.51 -6.71 -2.75
N PRO A 21 -13.42 -7.06 -1.82
CA PRO A 21 -13.34 -8.23 -0.94
C PRO A 21 -13.54 -9.55 -1.69
N TYR A 22 -12.76 -10.55 -1.28
CA TYR A 22 -12.89 -11.96 -1.63
C TYR A 22 -13.65 -12.71 -0.52
N PRO A 23 -13.96 -14.02 -0.68
CA PRO A 23 -14.60 -14.80 0.37
C PRO A 23 -13.93 -14.64 1.74
N GLY A 24 -14.73 -14.56 2.81
CA GLY A 24 -14.24 -14.30 4.17
C GLY A 24 -13.91 -12.83 4.47
N GLY A 25 -14.11 -11.92 3.51
CA GLY A 25 -13.80 -10.49 3.67
C GLY A 25 -12.33 -10.14 3.38
N ILE A 26 -11.55 -11.10 2.88
CA ILE A 26 -10.13 -10.96 2.57
C ILE A 26 -9.95 -9.96 1.42
N GLY A 27 -8.94 -9.11 1.50
CA GLY A 27 -8.60 -8.17 0.44
C GLY A 27 -7.34 -7.40 0.78
N VAL A 28 -6.82 -6.65 -0.19
CA VAL A 28 -5.64 -5.81 -0.01
C VAL A 28 -5.93 -4.42 -0.58
N ALA A 29 -5.57 -3.39 0.17
CA ALA A 29 -5.61 -2.00 -0.25
C ALA A 29 -4.19 -1.46 -0.40
N VAL A 30 -3.91 -0.83 -1.54
CA VAL A 30 -2.67 -0.13 -1.85
C VAL A 30 -2.90 1.35 -1.60
N TRP A 31 -1.97 1.98 -0.89
CA TRP A 31 -2.03 3.38 -0.51
C TRP A 31 -0.80 4.10 -1.04
N LEU A 32 -0.99 5.34 -1.49
CA LEU A 32 0.09 6.22 -1.87
C LEU A 32 0.37 7.22 -0.76
N ASN A 33 1.54 7.11 -0.14
CA ASN A 33 1.98 7.99 0.94
C ASN A 33 3.13 8.86 0.46
N THR A 34 3.33 10.01 1.11
CA THR A 34 4.53 10.84 0.96
C THR A 34 5.34 10.74 2.23
N ILE A 35 6.59 10.31 2.12
CA ILE A 35 7.56 10.26 3.21
C ILE A 35 8.59 11.36 3.01
N GLN A 36 9.05 11.98 4.10
CA GLN A 36 10.18 12.90 4.06
C GLN A 36 11.47 12.09 4.14
N THR A 37 12.35 12.28 3.18
CA THR A 37 13.71 11.70 3.19
C THR A 37 14.74 12.82 3.18
N ASP A 38 16.00 12.51 3.48
CA ASP A 38 17.09 13.50 3.48
C ASP A 38 17.29 14.18 2.12
N ASN A 39 16.86 13.51 1.04
CA ASN A 39 16.88 14.01 -0.34
C ASN A 39 15.56 14.66 -0.80
N GLY A 40 14.62 14.89 0.13
CA GLY A 40 13.32 15.50 -0.13
C GLY A 40 12.13 14.54 -0.01
N PRO A 41 10.90 15.05 -0.23
CA PRO A 41 9.68 14.25 -0.13
C PRO A 41 9.61 13.21 -1.26
N ARG A 42 9.56 11.92 -0.90
CA ARG A 42 9.37 10.81 -1.84
C ARG A 42 8.00 10.17 -1.65
N LYS A 43 7.37 9.76 -2.75
CA LYS A 43 6.14 8.97 -2.70
C LYS A 43 6.46 7.49 -2.59
N VAL A 44 5.77 6.78 -1.71
CA VAL A 44 5.93 5.33 -1.51
C VAL A 44 4.57 4.67 -1.38
N ARG A 45 4.46 3.43 -1.88
CA ARG A 45 3.25 2.62 -1.70
C ARG A 45 3.32 1.82 -0.41
N SER A 46 2.22 1.79 0.34
CA SER A 46 2.02 0.89 1.48
C SER A 46 0.80 0.01 1.27
N LEU A 47 0.76 -1.14 1.94
CA LEU A 47 -0.33 -2.10 1.82
C LEU A 47 -1.08 -2.24 3.14
N THR A 48 -2.40 -2.40 3.07
CA THR A 48 -3.23 -2.87 4.17
C THR A 48 -3.94 -4.14 3.75
N VAL A 49 -3.79 -5.21 4.52
CA VAL A 49 -4.56 -6.44 4.32
C VAL A 49 -5.84 -6.34 5.15
N ALA A 50 -6.99 -6.53 4.50
CA ALA A 50 -8.28 -6.53 5.18
C ALA A 50 -8.42 -7.79 6.05
N PRO A 51 -8.78 -7.63 7.34
CA PRO A 51 -8.95 -8.76 8.24
C PRO A 51 -10.19 -9.57 7.86
N ARG A 52 -10.18 -10.86 8.21
CA ARG A 52 -11.38 -11.70 8.13
C ARG A 52 -12.43 -11.12 9.08
N ARG A 53 -13.69 -10.99 8.63
CA ARG A 53 -14.78 -10.52 9.51
C ARG A 53 -15.62 -11.70 9.99
N TYR A 54 -16.02 -11.66 11.26
CA TYR A 54 -16.94 -12.63 11.84
C TYR A 54 -18.03 -11.90 12.63
N ARG A 55 -19.19 -12.54 12.72
CA ARG A 55 -20.26 -12.05 13.58
C ARG A 55 -20.02 -12.57 14.99
N ASP A 56 -19.88 -11.66 15.93
CA ASP A 56 -19.73 -11.97 17.34
C ASP A 56 -21.03 -12.57 17.87
N PRO A 57 -21.00 -13.76 18.49
CA PRO A 57 -22.22 -14.45 18.90
C PRO A 57 -22.91 -13.78 20.10
N GLU A 58 -22.17 -13.05 20.94
CA GLU A 58 -22.71 -12.38 22.13
C GLU A 58 -23.34 -11.03 21.79
N SER A 59 -22.59 -10.16 21.10
CA SER A 59 -23.06 -8.81 20.73
C SER A 59 -23.84 -8.76 19.42
N GLY A 60 -23.71 -9.78 18.56
CA GLY A 60 -24.30 -9.78 17.22
C GLY A 60 -23.61 -8.86 16.21
N GLU A 61 -22.55 -8.16 16.60
CA GLU A 61 -21.81 -7.21 15.78
C GLU A 61 -20.78 -7.90 14.88
N TRP A 62 -20.45 -7.26 13.74
CA TRP A 62 -19.36 -7.71 12.90
C TRP A 62 -18.03 -7.21 13.46
N LYS A 63 -17.17 -8.16 13.86
CA LYS A 63 -15.83 -7.89 14.38
C LYS A 63 -14.76 -8.36 13.40
N ASP A 64 -13.60 -7.73 13.49
CA ASP A 64 -12.43 -8.12 12.73
C ASP A 64 -11.67 -9.21 13.50
N ALA A 65 -11.29 -10.27 12.81
CA ALA A 65 -10.49 -11.35 13.38
C ALA A 65 -9.02 -10.92 13.41
N PRO A 66 -8.28 -11.24 14.48
CA PRO A 66 -6.85 -10.95 14.57
C PRO A 66 -5.99 -11.89 13.73
N SER A 67 -6.58 -12.98 13.19
CA SER A 67 -5.86 -14.03 12.47
C SER A 67 -6.66 -14.61 11.30
N TYR A 68 -5.93 -15.18 10.35
CA TYR A 68 -6.45 -15.88 9.18
C TYR A 68 -6.55 -17.38 9.42
N ARG A 69 -7.46 -18.04 8.70
CA ARG A 69 -7.61 -19.50 8.67
C ARG A 69 -6.88 -20.09 7.45
N PRO A 70 -6.54 -21.39 7.45
CA PRO A 70 -5.95 -22.04 6.28
C PRO A 70 -6.79 -21.88 4.99
N GLY A 71 -8.11 -21.86 5.11
CA GLY A 71 -9.01 -21.63 3.97
C GLY A 71 -8.96 -20.22 3.37
N ASP A 72 -8.39 -19.25 4.09
CA ASP A 72 -8.23 -17.86 3.60
C ASP A 72 -6.96 -17.71 2.74
N LEU A 73 -6.02 -18.67 2.81
CA LEU A 73 -4.74 -18.61 2.11
C LEU A 73 -4.88 -18.40 0.59
N PRO A 74 -5.76 -19.13 -0.14
CA PRO A 74 -5.87 -18.93 -1.58
C PRO A 74 -6.29 -17.51 -1.95
N ALA A 75 -7.26 -16.93 -1.21
CA ALA A 75 -7.73 -15.57 -1.43
C ALA A 75 -6.66 -14.54 -1.05
N LEU A 76 -5.91 -14.77 0.03
CA LEU A 76 -4.84 -13.89 0.48
C LEU A 76 -3.69 -13.85 -0.52
N ILE A 77 -3.23 -15.01 -0.99
CA ILE A 77 -2.19 -15.13 -2.02
C ILE A 77 -2.64 -14.39 -3.28
N PHE A 78 -3.84 -14.67 -3.78
CA PHE A 78 -4.35 -14.03 -4.99
C PHE A 78 -4.43 -12.50 -4.86
N ALA A 79 -4.95 -12.00 -3.74
CA ALA A 79 -5.04 -10.57 -3.48
C ALA A 79 -3.65 -9.90 -3.43
N LEU A 80 -2.68 -10.55 -2.78
CA LEU A 80 -1.29 -10.07 -2.70
C LEU A 80 -0.60 -10.10 -4.06
N THR A 81 -0.80 -11.15 -4.86
CA THR A 81 -0.27 -11.22 -6.23
C THR A 81 -0.81 -10.07 -7.09
N LYS A 82 -2.11 -9.76 -7.00
CA LYS A 82 -2.68 -8.61 -7.73
C LYS A 82 -2.15 -7.26 -7.24
N ALA A 83 -1.94 -7.11 -5.94
CA ALA A 83 -1.30 -5.92 -5.39
C ALA A 83 0.16 -5.79 -5.85
N GLN A 84 0.91 -6.89 -5.88
CA GLN A 84 2.27 -6.94 -6.37
C GLN A 84 2.35 -6.55 -7.85
N GLU A 85 1.53 -7.18 -8.70
CA GLU A 85 1.42 -6.84 -10.13
C GLU A 85 1.23 -5.33 -10.30
N PHE A 86 0.23 -4.75 -9.64
CA PHE A 86 -0.04 -3.31 -9.70
C PHE A 86 1.15 -2.46 -9.24
N CYS A 87 1.78 -2.80 -8.13
CA CYS A 87 2.92 -2.04 -7.62
C CYS A 87 4.13 -2.06 -8.56
N LEU A 88 4.30 -3.14 -9.35
CA LEU A 88 5.41 -3.30 -10.28
C LEU A 88 5.13 -2.70 -11.66
N THR A 89 3.87 -2.75 -12.13
CA THR A 89 3.52 -2.29 -13.47
C THR A 89 3.12 -0.82 -13.52
N GLU A 90 2.54 -0.30 -12.45
CA GLU A 90 2.06 1.08 -12.41
C GLU A 90 3.15 1.99 -11.85
N PRO A 91 3.60 3.01 -12.58
CA PRO A 91 4.57 3.96 -12.06
C PRO A 91 3.99 4.71 -10.87
N ILE A 92 4.85 5.14 -9.94
CA ILE A 92 4.42 6.02 -8.86
C ILE A 92 4.07 7.38 -9.49
N PRO A 93 2.87 7.94 -9.23
CA PRO A 93 2.47 9.21 -9.86
C PRO A 93 3.45 10.34 -9.53
N GLY A 94 4.15 10.83 -10.55
CA GLY A 94 5.12 11.93 -10.43
C GLY A 94 6.55 11.51 -10.08
N GLU A 95 6.86 10.22 -10.10
CA GLU A 95 8.25 9.74 -10.18
C GLU A 95 8.62 9.75 -11.67
N GLU A 96 9.55 10.63 -12.08
CA GLU A 96 10.16 10.48 -13.40
C GLU A 96 10.87 9.13 -13.44
N PRO A 97 10.79 8.36 -14.54
CA PRO A 97 11.52 7.10 -14.64
C PRO A 97 12.98 7.42 -14.36
N GLN A 98 13.49 6.86 -13.28
CA GLN A 98 14.90 6.99 -12.94
C GLN A 98 15.63 6.32 -14.10
N ASN A 99 16.12 7.13 -15.04
CA ASN A 99 16.98 6.68 -16.10
C ASN A 99 18.20 6.12 -15.37
N GLU A 100 18.22 4.80 -15.21
CA GLU A 100 19.45 4.05 -14.99
C GLU A 100 20.28 4.32 -16.26
N GLY A 101 20.98 5.46 -16.26
CA GLY A 101 22.05 5.70 -17.21
C GLY A 101 22.97 4.49 -17.15
N PRO A 102 23.50 4.05 -18.31
CA PRO A 102 24.27 2.82 -18.38
C PRO A 102 25.31 2.85 -17.26
N SER A 103 25.29 1.82 -16.42
CA SER A 103 26.38 1.57 -15.51
C SER A 103 27.63 1.41 -16.38
N ASP A 104 28.43 2.47 -16.50
CA ASP A 104 29.77 2.41 -17.06
C ASP A 104 30.56 1.45 -16.16
N GLY A 105 30.56 0.18 -16.52
CA GLY A 105 31.70 -0.69 -16.28
C GLY A 105 32.60 -0.63 -17.51
N PRO A 106 33.91 -0.93 -17.41
CA PRO A 106 34.66 -1.32 -16.22
C PRO A 106 35.73 -0.28 -15.86
N GLU A 107 35.89 0.08 -14.58
CA GLU A 107 37.13 0.73 -14.16
C GLU A 107 38.21 -0.35 -14.08
N ASP A 108 39.08 -0.37 -15.10
CA ASP A 108 40.40 -0.97 -15.05
C ASP A 108 41.08 -0.54 -13.74
N ILE A 109 41.34 -1.50 -12.85
CA ILE A 109 42.14 -1.28 -11.66
C ILE A 109 43.57 -1.75 -11.96
N PRO A 110 44.52 -0.86 -12.30
CA PRO A 110 45.92 -1.21 -12.27
C PRO A 110 46.44 -1.08 -10.84
N TYR A 111 46.84 -2.20 -10.23
CA TYR A 111 48.23 -2.50 -9.83
C TYR A 111 48.33 -3.87 -9.18
#